data_AF-A0A1T4KAI8-F1
#
_entry.id   AF-A0A1T4KAI8-F1
#
_cell.length_a   1.000
_cell.length_b   1.000
_cell.length_c   1.000
_cell.angle_alpha   90.00
_cell.angle_beta   90.00
_cell.angle_gamma   90.00
#
_symmetry.space_group_name_H-M   'P 1'
#
loop_
_entity.id
_entity.type
_entity.pdbx_description
1 polymer ?
#
loop_
_entity_poly.entity_id
_entity_poly.type
_entity_poly.pdbx_seq_one_letter_code
_entity_poly.pdbx_strand_id
1 'polypeptide(L)' 'MNHKYETCIKMLRQLVSDIQGAPYPSENFEPELYKIWYEHVQNAAVNCFEYLDDNFPQEKEDFDKTLNKIFK' A
#
# COMPACT_ATOMS: atom_id res chain seq x y z
N MET A 1 -5.90 20.87 -3.47
CA MET A 1 -5.78 20.14 -2.18
C MET A 1 -4.31 20.23 -1.77
N ASN A 2 -3.90 19.94 -0.54
CA ASN A 2 -2.46 20.01 -0.20
C ASN A 2 -1.70 18.94 -1.01
N HIS A 3 -0.61 19.32 -1.68
CA HIS A 3 0.17 18.46 -2.60
C HIS A 3 0.54 17.11 -1.96
N LYS A 4 0.86 17.10 -0.66
CA LYS A 4 1.11 15.87 0.11
C LYS A 4 -0.05 14.87 0.01
N TYR A 5 -1.26 15.36 0.21
CA TYR A 5 -2.47 14.53 0.20
C TYR A 5 -2.84 14.09 -1.21
N GLU A 6 -2.63 14.93 -2.21
CA GLU A 6 -2.84 14.57 -3.63
C GLU A 6 -1.93 13.42 -4.05
N THR A 7 -0.64 13.48 -3.67
CA THR A 7 0.34 12.42 -3.95
C THR A 7 -0.03 11.13 -3.22
N CYS A 8 -0.35 11.21 -1.92
CA CYS A 8 -0.79 10.06 -1.13
C CYS A 8 -2.03 9.38 -1.74
N ILE A 9 -3.07 10.16 -2.12
CA ILE A 9 -4.29 9.62 -2.75
C ILE A 9 -3.96 8.92 -4.07
N LYS A 10 -3.05 9.46 -4.87
CA LYS A 10 -2.62 8.84 -6.13
C LYS A 10 -1.94 7.49 -5.88
N MET A 11 -1.04 7.42 -4.90
CA MET A 11 -0.33 6.17 -4.57
C MET A 11 -1.28 5.11 -4.03
N LEU A 12 -2.20 5.48 -3.14
CA LEU A 12 -3.21 4.57 -2.61
C LEU A 12 -4.16 4.04 -3.70
N ARG A 13 -4.59 4.90 -4.65
CA ARG A 13 -5.40 4.46 -5.79
C ARG A 13 -4.65 3.48 -6.69
N GLN A 14 -3.37 3.73 -6.93
CA GLN A 14 -2.54 2.81 -7.70
C GLN A 14 -2.45 1.45 -7.01
N LEU A 15 -2.13 1.43 -5.71
CA LEU A 15 -2.03 0.19 -4.94
C LEU A 15 -3.33 -0.62 -4.95
N VAL A 16 -4.49 0.03 -4.79
CA VAL A 16 -5.80 -0.65 -4.87
C VAL A 16 -6.02 -1.21 -6.28
N SER A 17 -5.69 -0.46 -7.32
CA SER A 17 -5.80 -0.93 -8.70
C SER A 17 -4.90 -2.16 -8.94
N ASP A 18 -3.68 -2.15 -8.44
CA ASP A 18 -2.73 -3.25 -8.62
C ASP A 18 -3.20 -4.51 -7.90
N ILE A 19 -3.77 -4.38 -6.69
CA ILE A 19 -4.37 -5.49 -5.94
C ILE A 19 -5.61 -6.03 -6.67
N GLN A 20 -6.46 -5.16 -7.21
CA GLN A 20 -7.64 -5.59 -7.97
C GLN A 20 -7.28 -6.28 -9.29
N GLY A 21 -6.12 -5.93 -9.86
CA GLY A 21 -5.56 -6.57 -11.05
C GLY A 21 -4.90 -7.94 -10.79
N ALA A 22 -5.03 -8.50 -9.58
CA ALA A 22 -4.44 -9.79 -9.24
C ALA A 22 -4.87 -10.89 -10.22
N PRO A 23 -3.93 -11.67 -10.80
CA PRO A 23 -4.28 -12.80 -11.63
C PRO A 23 -5.04 -13.83 -10.80
N TYR A 24 -6.22 -14.24 -11.29
CA TYR A 24 -7.06 -15.21 -10.60
C TYR A 24 -6.39 -16.59 -10.58
N PRO A 25 -6.34 -17.28 -9.43
CA PRO A 25 -5.82 -18.64 -9.37
C PRO A 25 -6.81 -19.59 -10.06
N SER A 26 -6.62 -19.83 -11.35
CA SER A 26 -7.39 -20.79 -12.16
C SER A 26 -6.56 -22.03 -12.48
N GLU A 27 -7.15 -23.01 -13.15
CA GLU A 27 -6.44 -24.22 -13.60
C GLU A 27 -5.26 -23.89 -14.55
N ASN A 28 -5.30 -22.73 -15.23
CA ASN A 28 -4.21 -22.19 -16.06
C ASN A 28 -3.36 -21.15 -15.30
N PHE A 29 -3.14 -21.36 -14.00
CA PHE A 29 -2.30 -20.48 -13.19
C PHE A 29 -0.88 -20.46 -13.76
N GLU A 30 -0.46 -19.29 -14.25
CA GLU A 30 0.91 -19.04 -14.70
C GLU A 30 1.74 -18.49 -13.53
N PRO A 31 2.63 -19.28 -12.90
CA PRO A 31 3.36 -18.87 -11.71
C PRO A 31 4.27 -17.66 -11.96
N GLU A 32 4.80 -17.54 -13.18
CA GLU A 32 5.64 -16.43 -13.59
C GLU A 32 4.85 -15.11 -13.63
N LEU A 33 3.63 -15.10 -14.17
CA LEU A 33 2.78 -13.92 -14.20
C LEU A 33 2.36 -13.49 -12.79
N TYR A 34 2.03 -14.46 -11.93
CA TYR A 34 1.73 -14.17 -10.53
C TYR A 34 2.95 -13.58 -9.81
N LYS A 35 4.15 -14.12 -10.04
CA LYS A 35 5.38 -13.61 -9.46
C LYS A 35 5.66 -12.16 -9.89
N ILE A 36 5.54 -11.87 -11.19
CA ILE A 36 5.73 -10.52 -11.74
C ILE A 36 4.72 -9.54 -11.11
N TRP A 37 3.45 -9.93 -11.04
CA TRP A 37 2.42 -9.14 -10.38
C TRP A 37 2.73 -8.91 -8.90
N TYR A 38 3.12 -9.95 -8.17
CA TYR A 38 3.43 -9.87 -6.75
C TYR A 38 4.59 -8.91 -6.50
N GLU A 39 5.68 -9.02 -7.25
CA GLU A 39 6.83 -8.11 -7.15
C GLU A 39 6.43 -6.66 -7.44
N HIS A 40 5.56 -6.43 -8.45
CA HIS A 40 5.04 -5.10 -8.76
C HIS A 40 4.23 -4.51 -7.61
N VAL A 41 3.27 -5.26 -7.07
CA VAL A 41 2.42 -4.81 -5.94
C VAL A 41 3.26 -4.54 -4.70
N GLN A 42 4.24 -5.39 -4.39
CA GLN A 42 5.13 -5.21 -3.25
C GLN A 42 5.92 -3.90 -3.37
N ASN A 43 6.51 -3.62 -4.53
CA ASN A 43 7.25 -2.38 -4.76
C ASN A 43 6.33 -1.14 -4.66
N ALA A 44 5.12 -1.20 -5.21
CA ALA A 44 4.15 -0.12 -5.10
C ALA A 44 3.74 0.14 -3.63
N ALA A 45 3.56 -0.94 -2.85
CA ALA A 45 3.24 -0.85 -1.44
C ALA A 45 4.38 -0.23 -0.62
N VAL A 46 5.62 -0.70 -0.80
CA VAL A 46 6.81 -0.17 -0.11
C VAL A 46 6.94 1.33 -0.37
N ASN A 47 6.91 1.75 -1.63
CA ASN A 47 7.01 3.18 -1.98
C ASN A 47 5.89 4.00 -1.32
N CYS A 48 4.67 3.48 -1.26
CA CYS A 48 3.56 4.15 -0.60
C CYS A 48 3.78 4.30 0.90
N PHE A 49 4.30 3.27 1.58
CA PHE A 49 4.56 3.33 3.02
C PHE A 49 5.75 4.23 3.36
N GLU A 50 6.82 4.21 2.58
CA GLU A 50 7.93 5.15 2.72
C GLU A 50 7.45 6.60 2.58
N TYR A 51 6.61 6.88 1.58
CA TYR A 51 6.01 8.21 1.41
C TYR A 51 5.15 8.61 2.61
N LEU A 52 4.35 7.67 3.15
CA LEU A 52 3.53 7.93 4.34
C LEU A 52 4.39 8.25 5.56
N ASP A 53 5.45 7.48 5.79
CA ASP A 53 6.38 7.67 6.91
C ASP A 53 7.09 9.03 6.84
N ASP A 54 7.54 9.43 5.65
CA ASP A 54 8.25 10.69 5.44
C ASP A 54 7.36 11.93 5.56
N ASN A 55 6.06 11.80 5.23
CA ASN A 55 5.18 12.95 5.03
C ASN A 55 4.07 13.07 6.09
N PHE A 56 3.76 12.02 6.85
CA PHE A 56 2.67 11.97 7.85
C PHE A 56 3.14 11.53 9.26
N PRO A 57 4.17 12.19 9.84
CA PRO A 57 4.75 11.76 11.12
C PRO A 57 3.81 11.94 12.32
N GLN A 58 2.93 12.97 12.31
CA GLN A 58 1.96 13.18 13.39
C GLN A 58 0.88 12.09 13.39
N GLU A 59 0.39 11.74 12.21
CA GLU A 59 -0.62 10.70 12.04
C GLU A 59 -0.10 9.33 12.47
N LYS A 60 1.20 9.07 12.28
CA LYS A 60 1.89 7.88 12.81
C LYS A 60 1.91 7.84 14.33
N GLU A 61 2.33 8.93 14.98
CA GLU A 61 2.32 9.01 16.45
C GLU A 61 0.92 8.82 17.04
N ASP A 62 -0.11 9.38 16.39
CA ASP A 62 -1.48 9.29 16.87
C ASP A 62 -2.07 7.89 16.68
N PHE A 63 -1.69 7.21 15.60
CA PHE A 63 -2.01 5.79 15.38
C PHE A 63 -1.37 4.89 16.44
N ASP A 64 -0.08 5.08 16.74
CA ASP A 64 0.64 4.31 17.75
C ASP A 64 0.05 4.52 19.15
N LYS A 65 -0.31 5.77 19.50
CA LYS A 65 -1.02 6.06 20.76
C LYS A 65 -2.36 5.32 20.83
N THR A 66 -3.08 5.26 19.72
CA THR A 66 -4.38 4.57 19.63
C THR A 66 -4.22 3.06 19.79
N LEU A 67 -3.29 2.42 19.08
CA LEU A 67 -2.98 1.00 19.23
C LEU A 67 -2.58 0.66 20.67
N ASN A 68 -1.67 1.43 21.25
CA ASN A 68 -1.22 1.22 22.63
C ASN A 68 -2.35 1.34 23.65
N LYS A 69 -3.39 2.11 23.37
CA LYS A 69 -4.58 2.23 24.23
C LYS A 69 -5.54 1.05 24.10
N ILE A 70 -5.56 0.38 22.95
CA ILE A 70 -6.41 -0.79 22.69
C ILE A 70 -5.82 -2.06 23.31
N PHE A 71 -4.48 -2.17 23.34
CA PHE A 71 -3.76 -3.33 23.85
C PHE A 71 -3.24 -3.17 25.30
N LYS A 72 -3.64 -2.12 26.01
CA LYS A 72 -3.46 -1.93 27.47
C LYS A 72 -4.77 -2.16 28.21
#